data_AF-A0A9E1XSG4-F1
#
_entry.id   AF-A0A9E1XSG4-F1
#
_cell.length_a   1.000
_cell.length_b   1.000
_cell.length_c   1.000
_cell.angle_alpha   90.00
_cell.angle_beta   90.00
_cell.angle_gamma   90.00
#
_symmetry.space_group_name_H-M   'P 1'
#
loop_
_entity.id
_entity.type
_entity.pdbx_description
1 polymer ?
#
loop_
_entity_poly.entity_id
_entity_poly.type
_entity_poly.pdbx_seq_one_letter_code
_entity_poly.pdbx_strand_id
1 'polypeptide(L)'
;MGSASSARALPQRLLGLGTGGTFPPAPFTLTEYPRLNWRILFGSFGLVFLAELGDKTQLAALAFSAQSQRPWSVFFGTSLALICSTALAVSCGSLLTRIIPPKYLELGAGVMFVVVGLILLVNMARRAPVEQEGEATAHEPGVVSRFVLQQVVPFEADLASFAAAQAERTTDEYLCRELLAVADAHRHHGLSLGTIPCHEQDQLPANATRVRETIERAEQELGESDPVAMVIRKQEAAAEFYISLAGMAKIHAARDVLRDLAAEEIALSQRLCAAVNHQGEVSS
;
A
#
# COMPACT_ATOMS: atom_id res chain seq x y z
N MET A 1 -93.21 -47.59 23.79
CA MET A 1 -92.19 -46.51 23.80
C MET A 1 -91.48 -46.51 22.46
N GLY A 2 -91.45 -45.35 21.78
CA GLY A 2 -90.62 -45.00 20.59
C GLY A 2 -90.93 -45.80 19.31
N SER A 3 -91.77 -45.35 18.35
CA SER A 3 -91.77 -44.12 17.54
C SER A 3 -90.62 -43.98 16.52
N ALA A 4 -91.04 -43.73 15.28
CA ALA A 4 -90.35 -43.24 14.07
C ALA A 4 -89.43 -44.24 13.34
N SER A 5 -89.82 -44.78 12.16
CA SER A 5 -90.11 -44.12 10.87
C SER A 5 -88.85 -43.78 10.05
N SER A 6 -88.61 -44.65 9.06
CA SER A 6 -88.29 -44.33 7.66
C SER A 6 -87.19 -43.31 7.34
N ALA A 7 -86.12 -43.77 6.69
CA ALA A 7 -85.61 -43.10 5.49
C ALA A 7 -84.57 -43.97 4.74
N ARG A 8 -84.98 -44.38 3.53
CA ARG A 8 -84.22 -44.41 2.26
C ARG A 8 -82.72 -44.77 2.28
N ALA A 9 -82.43 -45.84 1.55
CA ALA A 9 -81.13 -46.17 1.01
C ALA A 9 -80.49 -44.99 0.26
N LEU A 10 -79.25 -44.67 0.63
CA LEU A 10 -78.28 -43.92 -0.19
C LEU A 10 -77.23 -44.92 -0.73
N PRO A 11 -76.71 -44.71 -1.94
CA PRO A 11 -75.86 -45.68 -2.63
C PRO A 11 -74.51 -45.86 -1.92
N GLN A 12 -74.12 -47.12 -1.73
CA GLN A 12 -72.83 -47.56 -1.18
C GLN A 12 -71.66 -47.15 -2.08
N ARG A 13 -71.26 -45.88 -2.02
CA ARG A 13 -70.06 -45.43 -2.73
C ARG A 13 -69.31 -44.37 -1.94
N LEU A 14 -68.98 -44.64 -0.67
CA LEU A 14 -67.88 -43.95 0.02
C LEU A 14 -67.49 -44.59 1.38
N LEU A 15 -67.28 -45.91 1.44
CA LEU A 15 -66.66 -46.54 2.61
C LEU A 15 -65.89 -47.79 2.20
N GLY A 16 -64.86 -47.57 1.39
CA GLY A 16 -63.73 -48.49 1.33
C GLY A 16 -62.93 -48.36 2.62
N LEU A 17 -63.41 -48.98 3.70
CA LEU A 17 -62.60 -49.30 4.87
C LEU A 17 -61.67 -50.45 4.47
N GLY A 18 -60.67 -50.10 3.66
CA GLY A 18 -59.47 -50.90 3.46
C GLY A 18 -58.58 -50.72 4.67
N THR A 19 -58.50 -51.76 5.47
CA THR A 19 -57.43 -52.00 6.45
C THR A 19 -56.08 -51.73 5.79
N GLY A 20 -55.28 -50.83 6.38
CA GLY A 20 -53.92 -50.54 5.92
C GLY A 20 -53.71 -49.16 5.30
N GLY A 21 -54.39 -48.14 5.83
CA GLY A 21 -54.05 -46.74 5.53
C GLY A 21 -52.60 -46.45 5.92
N THR A 22 -51.69 -46.59 4.96
CA THR A 22 -50.39 -45.94 5.01
C THR A 22 -50.68 -44.44 4.96
N PHE A 23 -50.57 -43.79 6.12
CA PHE A 23 -50.49 -42.35 6.17
C PHE A 23 -49.39 -41.93 5.17
N PRO A 24 -49.65 -41.07 4.17
CA PRO A 24 -48.58 -40.60 3.30
C PRO A 24 -47.53 -39.97 4.22
N PRO A 25 -46.24 -40.35 4.13
CA PRO A 25 -45.22 -39.72 4.94
C PRO A 25 -45.31 -38.20 4.70
N ALA A 26 -45.31 -37.42 5.79
CA ALA A 26 -45.29 -35.97 5.70
C ALA A 26 -44.20 -35.53 4.71
N PRO A 27 -44.43 -34.53 3.84
CA PRO A 27 -43.47 -34.10 2.80
C PRO A 27 -42.20 -33.44 3.37
N PHE A 28 -41.96 -33.53 4.68
CA PHE A 28 -40.80 -33.02 5.38
C PHE A 28 -40.07 -34.17 6.08
N THR A 29 -39.30 -34.92 5.31
CA THR A 29 -38.23 -35.78 5.82
C THR A 29 -37.20 -34.86 6.48
N LEU A 30 -37.17 -34.82 7.82
CA LEU A 30 -36.15 -34.08 8.54
C LEU A 30 -34.78 -34.74 8.31
N THR A 31 -33.86 -33.95 7.76
CA THR A 31 -32.40 -34.04 7.96
C THR A 31 -31.66 -35.23 7.35
N GLU A 32 -31.52 -35.24 6.02
CA GLU A 32 -30.19 -35.50 5.46
C GLU A 32 -29.32 -34.26 5.78
N TYR A 33 -28.65 -34.26 6.94
CA TYR A 33 -27.51 -33.36 7.09
C TYR A 33 -26.48 -33.80 6.05
N PRO A 34 -26.04 -32.93 5.13
CA PRO A 34 -25.00 -33.31 4.18
C PRO A 34 -23.80 -33.76 5.01
N ARG A 35 -23.49 -35.06 4.97
CA ARG A 35 -22.28 -35.56 5.64
C ARG A 35 -21.11 -34.79 5.07
N LEU A 36 -20.19 -34.36 5.95
CA LEU A 36 -19.00 -33.63 5.53
C LEU A 36 -18.23 -34.47 4.50
N ASN A 37 -18.39 -34.13 3.23
CA ASN A 37 -17.78 -34.87 2.15
C ASN A 37 -16.32 -34.42 2.06
N TRP A 38 -15.44 -35.21 2.67
CA TRP A 38 -14.03 -34.92 2.79
C TRP A 38 -13.34 -34.66 1.43
N ARG A 39 -13.87 -35.25 0.35
CA ARG A 39 -13.41 -34.98 -1.03
C ARG A 39 -13.75 -33.56 -1.48
N ILE A 40 -14.95 -33.08 -1.17
CA ILE A 40 -15.37 -31.71 -1.51
C ILE A 40 -14.59 -30.71 -0.66
N LEU A 41 -14.39 -31.00 0.62
CA LEU A 41 -13.63 -30.12 1.51
C LEU A 41 -12.20 -29.92 1.02
N PHE A 42 -11.45 -31.01 0.78
CA PHE A 42 -10.07 -30.89 0.30
C PHE A 42 -9.99 -30.37 -1.14
N GLY A 43 -10.96 -30.71 -1.99
CA GLY A 43 -11.02 -30.20 -3.36
C GLY A 43 -11.21 -28.68 -3.42
N SER A 44 -12.21 -28.17 -2.70
CA SER A 44 -12.47 -26.73 -2.61
C SER A 44 -11.34 -25.99 -1.88
N PHE A 45 -10.80 -26.57 -0.81
CA PHE A 45 -9.63 -26.00 -0.12
C PHE A 45 -8.43 -25.89 -1.05
N GLY A 46 -8.08 -26.96 -1.78
CA GLY A 46 -6.94 -26.93 -2.71
C GLY A 46 -7.12 -25.93 -3.85
N LEU A 47 -8.34 -25.84 -4.41
CA LEU A 47 -8.65 -24.87 -5.47
C LEU A 47 -8.49 -23.43 -4.99
N VAL A 48 -9.08 -23.09 -3.84
CA VAL A 48 -9.00 -21.74 -3.27
C VAL A 48 -7.58 -21.45 -2.79
N PHE A 49 -6.92 -22.40 -2.12
CA PHE A 49 -5.54 -22.25 -1.66
C PHE A 49 -4.60 -21.94 -2.82
N LEU A 50 -4.71 -22.65 -3.95
CA LEU A 50 -3.86 -22.40 -5.12
C LEU A 50 -4.20 -21.08 -5.81
N ALA A 51 -5.48 -20.71 -5.87
CA ALA A 51 -5.93 -19.44 -6.43
C ALA A 51 -5.45 -18.22 -5.61
N GLU A 52 -5.37 -18.39 -4.28
CA GLU A 52 -4.97 -17.34 -3.34
C GLU A 52 -3.46 -17.36 -3.04
N LEU A 53 -2.71 -18.38 -3.48
CA LEU A 53 -1.30 -18.54 -3.15
C LEU A 53 -0.46 -17.39 -3.73
N GLY A 54 0.18 -16.62 -2.86
CA GLY A 54 0.96 -15.45 -3.27
C GLY A 54 0.14 -14.22 -3.60
N ASP A 55 -1.14 -14.18 -3.21
CA ASP A 55 -1.96 -12.99 -3.33
C ASP A 55 -1.43 -11.83 -2.46
N LYS A 56 -1.74 -10.60 -2.87
CA LYS A 56 -1.39 -9.36 -2.18
C LYS A 56 -1.85 -9.34 -0.72
N THR A 57 -2.97 -9.99 -0.41
CA THR A 57 -3.44 -10.10 0.98
C THR A 57 -2.49 -10.92 1.87
N GLN A 58 -1.84 -11.95 1.33
CA GLN A 58 -0.86 -12.77 2.06
C GLN A 58 0.43 -11.98 2.32
N LEU A 59 0.89 -11.20 1.33
CA LEU A 59 2.03 -10.30 1.49
C LEU A 59 1.75 -9.19 2.50
N ALA A 60 0.53 -8.63 2.50
CA ALA A 60 0.10 -7.65 3.49
C ALA A 60 0.07 -8.24 4.91
N ALA A 61 -0.47 -9.45 5.08
CA ALA A 61 -0.47 -10.14 6.37
C ALA A 61 0.95 -10.42 6.87
N LEU A 62 1.86 -10.83 5.99
CA LEU A 62 3.27 -11.07 6.30
C LEU A 62 3.99 -9.77 6.69
N ALA A 63 3.73 -8.67 5.98
CA ALA A 63 4.28 -7.35 6.31
C ALA A 63 3.78 -6.81 7.65
N PHE A 64 2.48 -7.00 7.97
CA PHE A 64 1.93 -6.66 9.29
C PHE A 64 2.52 -7.52 10.40
N SER A 65 2.73 -8.82 10.14
CA SER A 65 3.35 -9.72 11.10
C SER A 65 4.81 -9.37 11.37
N ALA A 66 5.56 -8.93 10.35
CA ALA A 66 6.96 -8.55 10.48
C ALA A 66 7.17 -7.25 11.30
N GLN A 67 6.17 -6.35 11.32
CA GLN A 67 6.22 -5.08 12.03
C GLN A 67 5.64 -5.14 13.45
N SER A 68 4.87 -6.18 13.78
CA SER A 68 4.17 -6.27 15.04
C SER A 68 4.98 -7.02 16.10
N GLN A 69 5.13 -6.43 17.28
CA GLN A 69 5.74 -7.08 18.46
C GLN A 69 4.88 -8.26 18.99
N ARG A 70 3.71 -8.54 18.39
CA ARG A 70 2.77 -9.59 18.76
C ARG A 70 2.25 -10.35 17.52
N PRO A 71 3.05 -11.26 16.92
CA PRO A 71 2.71 -11.95 15.66
C PRO A 71 1.41 -12.77 15.77
N TRP A 72 1.14 -13.37 16.93
CA TRP A 72 -0.10 -14.10 17.20
C TRP A 72 -1.36 -13.23 17.06
N SER A 73 -1.30 -11.95 17.47
CA SER A 73 -2.45 -11.05 17.33
C SER A 73 -2.75 -10.71 15.87
N VAL A 74 -1.71 -10.56 15.04
CA VAL A 74 -1.86 -10.32 13.61
C VAL A 74 -2.47 -11.56 12.95
N PHE A 75 -1.96 -12.74 13.27
CA PHE A 75 -2.50 -14.00 12.75
C PHE A 75 -4.00 -14.16 13.02
N PHE A 76 -4.44 -13.95 14.27
CA PHE A 76 -5.86 -14.05 14.59
C PHE A 76 -6.70 -12.95 13.92
N GLY A 77 -6.19 -11.73 13.83
CA GLY A 77 -6.87 -10.63 13.15
C GLY A 77 -7.06 -10.88 11.66
N THR A 78 -6.00 -11.27 10.94
CA THR A 78 -6.05 -11.56 9.51
C THR A 78 -6.89 -12.81 9.22
N SER A 79 -6.78 -13.85 10.06
CA SER A 79 -7.59 -15.05 9.92
C SER A 79 -9.07 -14.75 10.12
N LEU A 80 -9.42 -13.96 11.14
CA LEU A 80 -10.82 -13.58 11.38
C LEU A 80 -11.37 -12.74 10.23
N ALA A 81 -10.59 -11.78 9.73
CA ALA A 81 -10.97 -10.98 8.58
C ALA A 81 -11.23 -11.83 7.33
N LEU A 82 -10.37 -12.82 7.06
CA LEU A 82 -10.54 -13.75 5.94
C LEU A 82 -11.81 -14.60 6.09
N ILE A 83 -12.06 -15.13 7.29
CA ILE A 83 -13.27 -15.93 7.59
C ILE A 83 -14.52 -15.07 7.39
N CYS A 84 -14.54 -13.85 7.93
CA CYS A 84 -15.68 -12.94 7.80
C CYS A 84 -15.93 -12.55 6.33
N SER A 85 -14.88 -12.20 5.60
CA SER A 85 -14.97 -11.85 4.17
C SER A 85 -15.51 -13.02 3.35
N THR A 86 -14.95 -14.22 3.56
CA THR A 86 -15.39 -15.44 2.85
C THR A 86 -16.83 -15.79 3.20
N ALA A 87 -17.21 -15.69 4.48
CA ALA A 87 -18.58 -15.94 4.91
C ALA A 87 -19.57 -14.99 4.24
N LEU A 88 -19.26 -13.69 4.19
CA LEU A 88 -20.07 -12.70 3.49
C LEU A 88 -20.17 -13.00 1.99
N ALA A 89 -19.05 -13.31 1.33
CA ALA A 89 -19.02 -13.63 -0.09
C ALA A 89 -19.89 -14.85 -0.41
N VAL A 90 -19.79 -15.92 0.38
CA VAL A 90 -20.59 -17.15 0.21
C VAL A 90 -22.06 -16.89 0.51
N SER A 91 -22.39 -16.12 1.56
CA SER A 91 -23.77 -15.75 1.88
C SER A 91 -24.41 -14.94 0.77
N CYS A 92 -23.71 -13.93 0.25
CA CYS A 92 -24.17 -13.12 -0.88
C CYS A 92 -24.31 -13.96 -2.16
N GLY A 93 -23.33 -14.81 -2.48
CA GLY A 93 -23.39 -15.69 -3.64
C GLY A 93 -24.54 -16.71 -3.56
N SER A 94 -24.81 -17.25 -2.37
CA SER A 94 -25.95 -18.13 -2.11
C SER A 94 -27.29 -17.43 -2.30
N LEU A 95 -27.39 -16.14 -1.92
CA LEU A 95 -28.59 -15.35 -2.18
C LEU A 95 -28.75 -15.05 -3.67
N LEU A 96 -27.64 -14.70 -4.35
CA LEU A 96 -27.64 -14.36 -5.77
C LEU A 96 -28.04 -15.54 -6.66
N THR A 97 -27.56 -16.74 -6.35
CA THR A 97 -27.90 -17.99 -7.06
C THR A 97 -29.36 -18.40 -6.91
N ARG A 98 -30.08 -17.90 -5.90
CA ARG A 98 -31.55 -18.10 -5.77
C ARG A 98 -32.36 -17.19 -6.69
N ILE A 99 -31.80 -16.05 -7.07
CA ILE A 99 -32.48 -15.02 -7.87
C ILE A 99 -32.11 -15.16 -9.35
N ILE A 100 -30.85 -15.48 -9.65
CA ILE A 100 -30.30 -15.51 -11.01
C ILE A 100 -29.99 -16.95 -11.42
N PRO A 101 -30.46 -17.41 -12.60
CA PRO A 101 -30.13 -18.74 -13.10
C PRO A 101 -28.61 -18.94 -13.28
N PRO A 102 -28.06 -20.12 -12.92
CA PRO A 102 -26.61 -20.37 -12.87
C PRO A 102 -25.91 -20.13 -14.22
N LYS A 103 -26.59 -20.40 -15.34
CA LYS A 103 -26.06 -20.16 -16.69
C LYS A 103 -25.66 -18.70 -16.93
N TYR A 104 -26.41 -17.74 -16.38
CA TYR A 104 -26.08 -16.32 -16.54
C TYR A 104 -24.93 -15.90 -15.62
N LEU A 105 -24.80 -16.53 -14.45
CA LEU A 105 -23.68 -16.29 -13.53
C LEU A 105 -22.37 -16.80 -14.13
N GLU A 106 -22.36 -18.00 -14.71
CA GLU A 106 -21.19 -18.57 -15.39
C GLU A 106 -20.76 -17.72 -16.60
N LEU A 107 -21.73 -17.31 -17.44
CA LEU A 107 -21.46 -16.45 -18.58
C LEU A 107 -20.92 -15.08 -18.13
N GLY A 108 -21.53 -14.48 -17.10
CA GLY A 108 -21.11 -13.21 -16.54
C GLY A 108 -19.69 -13.26 -15.98
N ALA A 109 -19.36 -14.29 -15.20
CA ALA A 109 -18.03 -14.50 -14.65
C ALA A 109 -16.98 -14.69 -15.76
N GLY A 110 -17.28 -15.48 -16.79
CA GLY A 110 -16.40 -15.71 -17.93
C GLY A 110 -16.14 -14.43 -18.74
N VAL A 111 -17.18 -13.65 -19.04
CA VAL A 111 -17.04 -12.36 -19.73
C VAL A 111 -16.21 -11.38 -18.90
N MET A 112 -16.47 -11.28 -17.60
CA MET A 112 -15.73 -10.39 -16.70
C MET A 112 -14.25 -10.79 -16.62
N PHE A 113 -13.96 -12.09 -16.55
CA PHE A 113 -12.59 -12.61 -16.59
C PHE A 113 -11.86 -12.24 -17.89
N VAL A 114 -12.50 -12.40 -19.05
CA VAL A 114 -11.90 -12.03 -20.34
C VAL A 114 -11.67 -10.52 -20.44
N VAL A 115 -12.64 -9.70 -20.03
CA VAL A 115 -12.53 -8.24 -20.06
C VAL A 115 -11.40 -7.77 -19.15
N VAL A 116 -11.34 -8.22 -17.90
CA VAL A 116 -10.26 -7.86 -16.97
C VAL A 116 -8.92 -8.37 -17.48
N GLY A 117 -8.85 -9.61 -17.96
CA GLY A 117 -7.64 -10.17 -18.56
C GLY A 117 -7.13 -9.36 -19.75
N LEU A 118 -8.03 -8.90 -20.62
CA LEU A 118 -7.68 -8.06 -21.77
C LEU A 118 -7.25 -6.66 -21.33
N ILE A 119 -7.94 -6.05 -20.36
CA ILE A 119 -7.53 -4.76 -19.77
C ILE A 119 -6.12 -4.87 -19.19
N LEU A 120 -5.83 -5.92 -18.41
CA LEU A 120 -4.51 -6.16 -17.85
C LEU A 120 -3.45 -6.38 -18.93
N LEU A 121 -3.76 -7.17 -19.96
CA LEU A 121 -2.86 -7.42 -21.08
C LEU A 121 -2.54 -6.12 -21.85
N VAL A 122 -3.57 -5.32 -22.12
CA VAL A 122 -3.45 -4.04 -22.81
C VAL A 122 -2.68 -3.03 -21.97
N ASN A 123 -2.95 -2.97 -20.66
CA ASN A 123 -2.19 -2.11 -19.74
C ASN A 123 -0.73 -2.54 -19.67
N MET A 124 -0.45 -3.85 -19.66
CA MET A 124 0.91 -4.37 -19.69
C MET A 124 1.61 -4.09 -21.02
N ALA A 125 0.91 -4.20 -22.15
CA ALA A 125 1.47 -3.92 -23.48
C ALA A 125 1.71 -2.42 -23.72
N ARG A 126 0.92 -1.53 -23.09
CA ARG A 126 1.10 -0.08 -23.15
C ARG A 126 2.17 0.45 -22.20
N ARG A 127 2.60 -0.34 -21.21
CA ARG A 127 3.59 0.06 -20.22
C ARG A 127 4.97 -0.55 -20.56
N ALA A 128 5.95 0.33 -20.81
CA ALA A 128 7.35 0.03 -20.50
C ALA A 128 7.47 -0.32 -18.99
N PRO A 129 8.52 -1.05 -18.52
CA PRO A 129 8.46 -1.89 -17.32
C PRO A 129 7.75 -1.22 -16.14
N VAL A 130 6.67 -1.89 -15.75
CA VAL A 130 5.65 -1.60 -14.74
C VAL A 130 6.09 -0.68 -13.59
N GLU A 131 5.54 0.53 -13.56
CA GLU A 131 5.09 1.14 -12.29
C GLU A 131 3.55 1.14 -12.28
N GLN A 132 2.98 0.63 -11.18
CA GLN A 132 1.56 0.34 -11.01
C GLN A 132 0.75 1.64 -10.89
N GLU A 133 -0.34 1.76 -11.66
CA GLU A 133 -1.26 2.91 -11.60
C GLU A 133 -2.29 2.62 -10.50
N GLY A 134 -2.35 3.49 -9.50
CA GLY A 134 -3.54 3.73 -8.71
C GLY A 134 -4.46 4.69 -9.48
N GLU A 135 -5.75 4.41 -9.39
CA GLU A 135 -6.88 5.15 -9.93
C GLU A 135 -6.70 6.68 -9.89
N ALA A 136 -6.86 7.34 -11.05
CA ALA A 136 -6.85 8.80 -11.16
C ALA A 136 -8.17 9.39 -10.62
N THR A 137 -8.20 9.66 -9.31
CA THR A 137 -9.08 10.68 -8.73
C THR A 137 -8.22 11.80 -8.20
N ALA A 138 -8.56 13.05 -8.55
CA ALA A 138 -7.83 14.25 -8.18
C ALA A 138 -7.46 14.25 -6.68
N HIS A 139 -6.20 13.92 -6.36
CA HIS A 139 -5.78 13.59 -5.00
C HIS A 139 -5.02 14.74 -4.37
N GLU A 140 -5.44 15.12 -3.16
CA GLU A 140 -4.64 15.92 -2.23
C GLU A 140 -3.24 15.28 -2.09
N PRO A 141 -2.15 16.07 -2.07
CA PRO A 141 -0.80 15.53 -1.96
C PRO A 141 -0.67 14.67 -0.69
N GLY A 142 -0.28 13.39 -0.87
CA GLY A 142 -0.13 12.44 0.24
C GLY A 142 0.85 12.92 1.31
N VAL A 143 0.75 12.40 2.53
CA VAL A 143 1.48 12.90 3.73
C VAL A 143 3.00 13.01 3.51
N VAL A 144 3.60 12.05 2.78
CA VAL A 144 5.03 12.08 2.41
C VAL A 144 5.33 13.20 1.41
N SER A 145 4.45 13.43 0.43
CA SER A 145 4.58 14.54 -0.53
C SER A 145 4.51 15.88 0.19
N ARG A 146 3.51 16.03 1.08
CA ARG A 146 3.34 17.24 1.89
C ARG A 146 4.54 17.45 2.81
N PHE A 147 5.12 16.39 3.39
CA PHE A 147 6.34 16.45 4.19
C PHE A 147 7.57 16.86 3.36
N VAL A 148 7.81 16.23 2.21
CA VAL A 148 8.93 16.58 1.31
C VAL A 148 8.80 18.04 0.87
N LEU A 149 7.60 18.48 0.47
CA LEU A 149 7.35 19.86 0.06
C LEU A 149 7.44 20.87 1.21
N GLN A 150 7.04 20.51 2.43
CA GLN A 150 7.04 21.44 3.57
C GLN A 150 8.37 21.51 4.34
N GLN A 151 9.24 20.51 4.22
CA GLN A 151 10.47 20.43 5.04
C GLN A 151 11.74 20.45 4.19
N VAL A 152 11.74 19.80 3.02
CA VAL A 152 12.96 19.64 2.22
C VAL A 152 13.17 20.84 1.33
N VAL A 153 12.12 21.30 0.64
CA VAL A 153 12.22 22.47 -0.25
C VAL A 153 12.69 23.74 0.48
N PRO A 154 12.21 24.07 1.69
CA PRO A 154 12.73 25.21 2.45
C PRO A 154 14.18 25.02 2.90
N PHE A 155 14.57 23.81 3.30
CA PHE A 155 15.94 23.49 3.70
C PHE A 155 16.93 23.63 2.53
N GLU A 156 16.57 23.11 1.35
CA GLU A 156 17.32 23.29 0.10
C GLU A 156 17.52 24.76 -0.26
N ALA A 157 16.46 25.56 -0.12
CA ALA A 157 16.53 26.99 -0.37
C ALA A 157 17.43 27.73 0.66
N ASP A 158 17.36 27.36 1.94
CA ASP A 158 18.21 27.93 2.99
C ASP A 158 19.68 27.65 2.71
N LEU A 159 20.04 26.40 2.47
CA LEU A 159 21.42 25.98 2.20
C LEU A 159 21.98 26.61 0.92
N ALA A 160 21.16 26.69 -0.14
CA ALA A 160 21.55 27.38 -1.37
C ALA A 160 21.87 28.86 -1.13
N SER A 161 21.03 29.55 -0.37
CA SER A 161 21.23 30.98 -0.07
C SER A 161 22.43 31.21 0.84
N PHE A 162 22.65 30.33 1.82
CA PHE A 162 23.76 30.40 2.76
C PHE A 162 25.10 30.16 2.07
N ALA A 163 25.19 29.13 1.22
CA ALA A 163 26.38 28.83 0.42
C ALA A 163 26.74 29.99 -0.54
N ALA A 164 25.74 30.56 -1.22
CA ALA A 164 25.95 31.73 -2.08
C ALA A 164 26.47 32.94 -1.29
N ALA A 165 25.93 33.19 -0.09
CA ALA A 165 26.40 34.27 0.77
C ALA A 165 27.84 34.08 1.26
N GLN A 166 28.30 32.84 1.46
CA GLN A 166 29.71 32.57 1.77
C GLN A 166 30.62 32.72 0.55
N ALA A 167 30.13 32.36 -0.65
CA ALA A 167 30.87 32.53 -1.88
C ALA A 167 31.23 34.00 -2.15
N GLU A 168 30.34 34.94 -1.81
CA GLU A 168 30.61 36.39 -1.92
C GLU A 168 31.63 36.91 -0.90
N ARG A 169 31.86 36.18 0.20
CA ARG A 169 32.73 36.59 1.30
C ARG A 169 34.14 36.02 1.20
N THR A 170 34.33 34.93 0.46
CA THR A 170 35.64 34.32 0.28
C THR A 170 36.46 35.05 -0.79
N THR A 171 37.75 35.20 -0.54
CA THR A 171 38.71 35.72 -1.54
C THR A 171 39.41 34.61 -2.31
N ASP A 172 39.25 33.36 -1.90
CA ASP A 172 39.80 32.19 -2.60
C ASP A 172 38.88 31.82 -3.76
N GLU A 173 39.40 31.96 -4.99
CA GLU A 173 38.66 31.70 -6.23
C GLU A 173 38.25 30.22 -6.37
N TYR A 174 39.07 29.29 -5.86
CA TYR A 174 38.75 27.86 -5.87
C TYR A 174 37.63 27.56 -4.87
N LEU A 175 37.72 28.07 -3.64
CA LEU A 175 36.67 27.91 -2.65
C LEU A 175 35.36 28.60 -3.08
N CYS A 176 35.44 29.78 -3.70
CA CYS A 176 34.30 30.50 -4.25
C CYS A 176 33.55 29.65 -5.28
N ARG A 177 34.30 29.03 -6.20
CA ARG A 177 33.74 28.15 -7.23
C ARG A 177 33.00 26.95 -6.65
N GLU A 178 33.58 26.31 -5.63
CA GLU A 178 32.95 25.16 -4.98
C GLU A 178 31.70 25.56 -4.18
N LEU A 179 31.72 26.69 -3.46
CA LEU A 179 30.55 27.22 -2.77
C LEU A 179 29.40 27.60 -3.72
N LEU A 180 29.72 28.17 -4.89
CA LEU A 180 28.73 28.42 -5.94
C LEU A 180 28.16 27.13 -6.52
N ALA A 181 28.99 26.10 -6.72
CA ALA A 181 28.54 24.80 -7.19
C ALA A 181 27.55 24.15 -6.19
N VAL A 182 27.83 24.25 -4.90
CA VAL A 182 26.89 23.85 -3.83
C VAL A 182 25.58 24.65 -3.94
N ALA A 183 25.66 25.98 -4.05
CA ALA A 183 24.47 26.82 -4.14
C ALA A 183 23.59 26.49 -5.37
N ASP A 184 24.20 26.22 -6.52
CA ASP A 184 23.48 25.83 -7.74
C ASP A 184 22.86 24.43 -7.67
N ALA A 185 23.56 23.47 -7.06
CA ALA A 185 23.05 22.12 -6.86
C ALA A 185 21.77 22.13 -6.01
N HIS A 186 21.80 22.78 -4.84
CA HIS A 186 20.63 22.86 -3.96
C HIS A 186 19.44 23.62 -4.59
N ARG A 187 19.70 24.66 -5.39
CA ARG A 187 18.65 25.29 -6.21
C ARG A 187 18.00 24.28 -7.17
N HIS A 188 18.80 23.42 -7.79
CA HIS A 188 18.31 22.42 -8.72
C HIS A 188 17.57 21.27 -8.01
N HIS A 189 18.06 20.85 -6.84
CA HIS A 189 17.44 19.80 -6.02
C HIS A 189 16.05 20.20 -5.55
N GLY A 190 15.89 21.43 -5.05
CA GLY A 190 14.58 21.95 -4.65
C GLY A 190 13.55 21.93 -5.80
N LEU A 191 13.98 22.20 -7.03
CA LEU A 191 13.13 22.12 -8.23
C LEU A 191 12.79 20.66 -8.57
N SER A 192 13.80 19.78 -8.60
CA SER A 192 13.63 18.36 -8.94
C SER A 192 12.72 17.63 -7.94
N LEU A 193 12.90 17.88 -6.64
CA LEU A 193 12.06 17.34 -5.57
C LEU A 193 10.61 17.83 -5.66
N GLY A 194 10.41 19.08 -6.08
CA GLY A 194 9.07 19.64 -6.31
C GLY A 194 8.28 18.96 -7.42
N THR A 195 8.95 18.19 -8.29
CA THR A 195 8.33 17.47 -9.40
C THR A 195 8.09 15.97 -9.14
N ILE A 196 8.57 15.42 -8.02
CA ILE A 196 8.44 13.98 -7.73
C ILE A 196 6.96 13.64 -7.46
N PRO A 197 6.30 12.81 -8.28
CA PRO A 197 4.93 12.39 -8.07
C PRO A 197 4.86 11.46 -6.86
N CYS A 198 4.39 11.98 -5.73
CA CYS A 198 4.25 11.20 -4.51
C CYS A 198 2.83 10.65 -4.40
N HIS A 199 2.69 9.33 -4.59
CA HIS A 199 1.45 8.63 -4.30
C HIS A 199 1.35 8.29 -2.81
N GLU A 200 0.11 8.36 -2.34
CA GLU A 200 -0.42 8.21 -0.99
C GLU A 200 0.28 7.20 -0.05
N GLN A 201 0.76 7.70 1.10
CA GLN A 201 0.95 6.94 2.34
C GLN A 201 0.43 7.81 3.50
N ASP A 202 -0.60 7.33 4.19
CA ASP A 202 -1.37 8.05 5.23
C ASP A 202 -0.62 8.28 6.56
N GLN A 203 0.54 7.67 6.74
CA GLN A 203 1.38 7.87 7.93
C GLN A 203 2.81 8.17 7.53
N LEU A 204 3.31 9.27 8.07
CA LEU A 204 4.73 9.59 8.07
C LEU A 204 5.45 8.40 8.75
N PRO A 205 6.43 7.76 8.08
CA PRO A 205 7.11 6.61 8.67
C PRO A 205 7.78 7.03 9.98
N ALA A 206 7.78 6.16 11.00
CA ALA A 206 8.14 6.49 12.39
C ALA A 206 9.54 7.11 12.57
N ASN A 207 10.41 6.98 11.57
CA ASN A 207 11.74 7.56 11.47
C ASN A 207 11.77 8.96 10.82
N ALA A 208 10.72 9.43 10.15
CA ALA A 208 10.65 10.78 9.59
C ALA A 208 10.76 11.88 10.67
N THR A 209 10.25 11.61 11.87
CA THR A 209 10.44 12.49 13.04
C THR A 209 11.91 12.57 13.44
N ARG A 210 12.65 11.45 13.43
CA ARG A 210 14.10 11.45 13.69
C ARG A 210 14.87 12.22 12.63
N VAL A 211 14.45 12.10 11.38
CA VAL A 211 15.07 12.80 10.25
C VAL A 211 14.85 14.31 10.36
N ARG A 212 13.64 14.75 10.75
CA ARG A 212 13.36 16.15 11.09
C ARG A 212 14.23 16.65 12.25
N GLU A 213 14.37 15.85 13.31
CA GLU A 213 15.27 16.18 14.42
C GLU A 213 16.74 16.29 13.98
N THR A 214 17.20 15.52 12.99
CA THR A 214 18.56 15.67 12.45
C THR A 214 18.74 17.02 11.75
N ILE A 215 17.77 17.45 10.94
CA ILE A 215 17.78 18.78 10.31
C ILE A 215 17.73 19.88 11.38
N GLU A 216 16.78 19.81 12.31
CA GLU A 216 16.61 20.82 13.37
C GLU A 216 17.87 20.89 14.28
N ARG A 217 18.54 19.76 14.56
CA ARG A 217 19.83 19.75 15.28
C ARG A 217 20.96 20.35 14.46
N ALA A 218 21.06 20.03 13.17
CA ALA A 218 22.06 20.63 12.28
C ALA A 218 21.87 22.16 12.16
N GLU A 219 20.63 22.65 12.25
CA GLU A 219 20.30 24.07 12.31
C GLU A 219 20.56 24.70 13.69
N GLN A 220 20.40 23.95 14.79
CA GLN A 220 20.60 24.44 16.16
C GLN A 220 22.05 24.39 16.68
N GLU A 221 22.91 23.52 16.12
CA GLU A 221 24.33 23.46 16.49
C GLU A 221 25.17 24.66 16.00
N LEU A 222 24.54 25.72 15.50
CA LEU A 222 25.18 26.96 15.06
C LEU A 222 25.63 27.85 16.23
N GLY A 223 26.71 27.43 16.88
CA GLY A 223 27.53 28.23 17.78
C GLY A 223 28.94 28.46 17.21
N GLU A 224 29.10 29.49 16.39
CA GLU A 224 30.29 30.37 16.34
C GLU A 224 31.67 29.79 15.96
N SER A 225 31.79 28.80 15.06
CA SER A 225 33.11 28.40 14.54
C SER A 225 33.05 27.99 13.07
N ASP A 226 33.56 28.88 12.20
CA ASP A 226 33.72 28.73 10.74
C ASP A 226 32.43 28.59 9.87
N PRO A 227 32.03 29.67 9.14
CA PRO A 227 30.90 29.65 8.22
C PRO A 227 31.01 28.63 7.07
N VAL A 228 32.21 28.25 6.63
CA VAL A 228 32.40 27.29 5.52
C VAL A 228 32.28 25.86 6.04
N ALA A 229 32.84 25.57 7.21
CA ALA A 229 32.59 24.32 7.91
C ALA A 229 31.10 24.08 8.17
N MET A 230 30.34 25.16 8.38
CA MET A 230 28.88 25.09 8.50
C MET A 230 28.18 24.64 7.21
N VAL A 231 28.66 25.09 6.04
CA VAL A 231 28.14 24.62 4.74
C VAL A 231 28.37 23.12 4.59
N ILE A 232 29.58 22.65 4.92
CA ILE A 232 29.94 21.22 4.85
C ILE A 232 29.01 20.38 5.74
N ARG A 233 28.82 20.78 7.01
CA ARG A 233 27.92 20.06 7.92
C ARG A 233 26.46 20.04 7.43
N LYS A 234 25.98 21.16 6.88
CA LYS A 234 24.62 21.21 6.32
C LYS A 234 24.49 20.29 5.09
N GLN A 235 25.50 20.19 4.22
CA GLN A 235 25.51 19.21 3.12
C GLN A 235 25.54 17.76 3.60
N GLU A 236 26.35 17.44 4.62
CA GLU A 236 26.37 16.09 5.20
C GLU A 236 24.99 15.70 5.78
N ALA A 237 24.34 16.64 6.47
CA ALA A 237 22.97 16.45 6.95
C ALA A 237 21.97 16.25 5.80
N ALA A 238 22.13 16.97 4.69
CA ALA A 238 21.33 16.79 3.48
C ALA A 238 21.52 15.40 2.85
N ALA A 239 22.76 14.92 2.76
CA ALA A 239 23.08 13.59 2.25
C ALA A 239 22.46 12.49 3.12
N GLU A 240 22.61 12.57 4.45
CA GLU A 240 22.00 11.62 5.39
C GLU A 240 20.47 11.62 5.27
N PHE A 241 19.89 12.81 5.10
CA PHE A 241 18.47 12.99 4.87
C PHE A 241 18.00 12.25 3.61
N TYR A 242 18.68 12.45 2.47
CA TYR A 242 18.35 11.80 1.21
C TYR A 242 18.53 10.27 1.25
N ILE A 243 19.59 9.77 1.88
CA ILE A 243 19.79 8.33 2.10
C ILE A 243 18.63 7.73 2.91
N SER A 244 18.22 8.43 3.97
CA SER A 244 17.10 8.00 4.81
C SER A 244 15.79 7.98 4.00
N LEU A 245 15.50 9.03 3.22
CA LEU A 245 14.33 9.06 2.33
C LEU A 245 14.36 7.93 1.30
N ALA A 246 15.51 7.68 0.66
CA ALA A 246 15.66 6.61 -0.31
C ALA A 246 15.42 5.24 0.32
N GLY A 247 15.91 5.00 1.54
CA GLY A 247 15.67 3.75 2.28
C GLY A 247 14.18 3.49 2.57
N MET A 248 13.37 4.55 2.62
CA MET A 248 11.92 4.48 2.86
C MET A 248 11.08 4.46 1.58
N ALA A 249 11.61 4.96 0.47
CA ALA A 249 10.89 5.12 -0.78
C ALA A 249 10.49 3.76 -1.38
N LYS A 250 9.17 3.50 -1.44
CA LYS A 250 8.61 2.29 -2.06
C LYS A 250 8.61 2.34 -3.58
N ILE A 251 8.47 3.54 -4.15
CA ILE A 251 8.54 3.79 -5.59
C ILE A 251 10.01 3.74 -6.02
N HIS A 252 10.31 2.93 -7.04
CA HIS A 252 11.68 2.73 -7.49
C HIS A 252 12.25 4.02 -8.10
N ALA A 253 11.49 4.68 -8.96
CA ALA A 253 11.91 5.96 -9.54
C ALA A 253 12.24 7.02 -8.47
N ALA A 254 11.40 7.17 -7.43
CA ALA A 254 11.65 8.12 -6.35
C ALA A 254 12.89 7.73 -5.52
N ARG A 255 13.07 6.43 -5.26
CA ARG A 255 14.25 5.91 -4.55
C ARG A 255 15.55 6.21 -5.30
N ASP A 256 15.54 6.02 -6.61
CA ASP A 256 16.73 6.22 -7.43
C ASP A 256 17.08 7.70 -7.51
N VAL A 257 16.09 8.59 -7.70
CA VAL A 257 16.29 10.06 -7.62
C VAL A 257 16.88 10.47 -6.27
N LEU A 258 16.36 9.96 -5.16
CA LEU A 258 16.87 10.30 -3.82
C LEU A 258 18.29 9.77 -3.58
N ARG A 259 18.65 8.62 -4.16
CA ARG A 259 20.03 8.11 -4.09
C ARG A 259 20.99 8.93 -4.93
N ASP A 260 20.55 9.37 -6.11
CA ASP A 260 21.35 10.21 -6.98
C ASP A 260 21.63 11.57 -6.31
N LEU A 261 20.60 12.18 -5.70
CA LEU A 261 20.74 13.40 -4.90
C LEU A 261 21.71 13.19 -3.72
N ALA A 262 21.57 12.10 -2.96
CA ALA A 262 22.51 11.79 -1.88
C ALA A 262 23.96 11.63 -2.36
N ALA A 263 24.17 10.97 -3.50
CA ALA A 263 25.51 10.76 -4.06
C ALA A 263 26.14 12.09 -4.51
N GLU A 264 25.33 12.98 -5.08
CA GLU A 264 25.77 14.32 -5.48
C GLU A 264 26.18 15.17 -4.27
N GLU A 265 25.37 15.18 -3.20
CA GLU A 265 25.69 15.88 -1.94
C GLU A 265 27.01 15.41 -1.32
N ILE A 266 27.25 14.09 -1.29
CA ILE A 266 28.52 13.52 -0.79
C ILE A 266 29.70 13.98 -1.65
N ALA A 267 29.54 13.98 -2.98
CA ALA A 267 30.61 14.40 -3.89
C ALA A 267 30.93 15.90 -3.74
N LEU A 268 29.91 16.74 -3.56
CA LEU A 268 30.07 18.18 -3.31
C LEU A 268 30.76 18.43 -1.97
N SER A 269 30.36 17.75 -0.90
CA SER A 269 31.00 17.85 0.42
C SER A 269 32.48 17.49 0.36
N GLN A 270 32.85 16.41 -0.35
CA GLN A 270 34.25 16.01 -0.53
C GLN A 270 35.07 17.08 -1.27
N ARG A 271 34.51 17.68 -2.33
CA ARG A 271 35.17 18.74 -3.08
C ARG A 271 35.34 20.01 -2.24
N LEU A 272 34.33 20.38 -1.47
CA LEU A 272 34.36 21.54 -0.59
C LEU A 272 35.39 21.34 0.54
N CYS A 273 35.47 20.14 1.14
CA CYS A 273 36.51 19.80 2.10
C CYS A 273 37.92 19.91 1.50
N ALA A 274 38.12 19.44 0.26
CA ALA A 274 39.39 19.57 -0.43
C ALA A 274 39.78 21.04 -0.68
N ALA A 275 38.80 21.89 -1.00
CA ALA A 275 39.02 23.33 -1.16
C ALA A 275 39.42 24.03 0.14
N VAL A 276 38.76 23.70 1.26
CA VAL A 276 39.12 24.23 2.58
C VAL A 276 40.52 23.82 2.99
N ASN A 277 40.90 22.55 2.78
CA ASN A 277 42.24 22.07 3.10
C ASN A 277 43.33 22.78 2.27
N HIS A 278 43.07 23.03 0.99
CA HIS A 278 43.98 23.78 0.12
C HIS A 278 44.18 25.23 0.59
N GLN A 279 43.13 25.88 1.10
CA GLN A 279 43.23 27.24 1.65
C GLN A 279 44.13 27.31 2.90
N GLY A 280 44.10 26.26 3.74
CA GLY A 280 44.94 26.15 4.94
C GLY A 280 46.44 26.02 4.64
N GLU A 281 46.79 25.33 3.54
CA GLU A 281 48.19 25.19 3.08
C GLU A 281 48.75 26.48 2.47
N VAL A 282 47.92 27.29 1.80
CA VAL A 282 48.34 28.56 1.17
C VAL A 282 48.50 29.70 2.19
N SER A 283 47.85 29.60 3.36
CA SER A 283 47.89 30.62 4.42
C SER A 283 48.95 30.39 5.50
N SER A 284 49.70 29.28 5.44
CA SER A 284 50.75 28.89 6.39
C SER A 284 52.15 29.19 5.84
#